data_AF-A0A819E2S7-F1
#
_entry.id   AF-A0A819E2S7-F1
#
_cell.length_a   1.000
_cell.length_b   1.000
_cell.length_c   1.000
_cell.angle_alpha   90.00
_cell.angle_beta   90.00
_cell.angle_gamma   90.00
#
_symmetry.space_group_name_H-M   'P 1'
#
loop_
_entity.id
_entity.type
_entity.pdbx_description
1 polymer ?
#
loop_
_entity_poly.entity_id
_entity_poly.type
_entity_poly.pdbx_seq_one_letter_code
_entity_poly.pdbx_strand_id
1 'polypeptide(L)'
;MTDLHGYIYKNDFNPMDPFENRLSKDYRASSDQGYKLIANLHTGITYILVVTTRYPNETGNFSIKAAGRNNITLNPYIGIKWIVPVQPDG
;
A
#
# COMPACT_ATOMS: atom_id res chain seq x y z
N MET A 1 4.19 -10.40 15.27
CA MET A 1 3.24 -10.51 14.14
C MET A 1 3.16 -9.14 13.52
N THR A 2 3.72 -8.95 12.33
CA THR A 2 3.67 -7.66 11.64
C THR A 2 2.31 -7.54 10.97
N ASP A 3 1.54 -6.54 11.37
CA ASP A 3 0.23 -6.26 10.80
C ASP A 3 0.42 -5.55 9.45
N LEU A 4 0.61 -6.33 8.39
CA LEU A 4 0.71 -5.82 7.02
C LEU A 4 -0.63 -5.20 6.60
N HIS A 5 -0.56 -4.02 5.99
CA HIS A 5 -1.68 -3.30 5.40
C HIS A 5 -1.34 -2.94 3.96
N GLY A 6 -2.36 -2.94 3.11
CA GLY A 6 -2.28 -2.68 1.69
C GLY A 6 -3.42 -1.77 1.25
N TYR A 7 -3.09 -0.77 0.45
CA TYR A 7 -4.03 0.22 -0.07
C TYR A 7 -3.79 0.44 -1.56
N ILE A 8 -4.87 0.59 -2.33
CA ILE A 8 -4.80 0.92 -3.75
C ILE A 8 -5.34 2.32 -3.98
N TYR A 9 -4.57 3.13 -4.70
CA TYR A 9 -4.93 4.48 -5.12
C TYR A 9 -4.96 4.57 -6.64
N LYS A 10 -5.72 5.55 -7.13
CA LYS A 10 -5.74 5.94 -8.54
C LYS A 10 -5.12 7.33 -8.67
N ASN A 11 -4.37 7.54 -9.76
CA ASN A 11 -3.68 8.79 -10.09
C ASN A 11 -2.48 9.10 -9.18
N ASP A 12 -2.69 9.36 -7.89
CA ASP A 12 -1.67 9.81 -6.96
C ASP A 12 -1.88 9.26 -5.54
N PHE A 13 -0.83 9.33 -4.73
CA PHE A 13 -0.85 8.98 -3.31
C PHE A 13 -0.26 10.15 -2.51
N ASN A 14 -1.08 10.72 -1.64
CA ASN A 14 -0.69 11.79 -0.74
C ASN A 14 -0.38 11.22 0.67
N PRO A 15 0.88 11.21 1.11
CA PRO A 15 1.22 10.71 2.44
C PRO A 15 0.70 11.61 3.57
N MET A 16 0.39 12.88 3.30
CA MET A 16 -0.19 13.80 4.29
C MET A 16 -1.70 13.64 4.42
N ASP A 17 -2.37 13.14 3.38
CA ASP A 17 -3.78 12.72 3.42
C ASP A 17 -3.98 11.34 2.75
N PRO A 18 -3.72 10.23 3.48
CA PRO A 18 -3.83 8.87 2.94
C PRO A 18 -5.27 8.40 2.65
N PHE A 19 -6.27 9.27 2.87
CA PHE A 19 -7.66 8.99 2.56
C PHE A 19 -8.04 9.52 1.18
N GLU A 20 -7.29 10.50 0.66
CA GLU A 20 -7.42 11.06 -0.67
C GLU A 20 -7.18 10.00 -1.75
N ASN A 21 -8.03 9.95 -2.79
CA ASN A 21 -7.90 9.10 -3.99
C ASN A 21 -7.77 7.58 -3.74
N ARG A 22 -8.10 7.12 -2.53
CA ARG A 22 -8.08 5.70 -2.16
C ARG A 22 -9.29 4.97 -2.75
N LEU A 23 -9.03 3.98 -3.59
CA LEU A 23 -10.08 3.17 -4.21
C LEU A 23 -10.53 1.98 -3.37
N SER A 24 -9.58 1.38 -2.64
CA SER A 24 -9.85 0.23 -1.80
C SER A 24 -9.03 0.32 -0.52
N LYS A 25 -9.67 -0.02 0.58
CA LYS A 25 -9.05 -0.24 1.88
C LYS A 25 -9.37 -1.68 2.24
N ASP A 26 -8.35 -2.49 2.50
CA ASP A 26 -8.60 -3.77 3.12
C ASP A 26 -8.91 -3.61 4.62
N TYR A 27 -9.76 -4.50 5.11
CA TYR A 27 -10.09 -4.69 6.52
C TYR A 27 -9.59 -6.09 6.92
N ARG A 28 -8.72 -6.14 7.94
CA ARG A 28 -8.17 -7.36 8.59
C ARG A 28 -9.26 -8.42 8.84
N ALA A 29 -9.02 -9.74 8.89
CA ALA A 29 -7.95 -10.54 9.51
C ALA A 29 -7.98 -11.97 8.89
N SER A 30 -6.98 -12.85 8.96
CA SER A 30 -6.36 -13.46 10.15
C SER A 30 -5.11 -14.27 9.75
N SER A 31 -4.28 -14.64 10.73
CA SER A 31 -2.99 -15.34 10.67
C SER A 31 -2.93 -16.62 9.84
N ASP A 32 -4.07 -17.20 9.46
CA ASP A 32 -4.12 -18.57 8.95
C ASP A 32 -4.31 -18.66 7.43
N GLN A 33 -4.62 -17.57 6.73
CA GLN A 33 -4.97 -17.62 5.29
C GLN A 33 -4.26 -16.59 4.39
N GLY A 34 -3.32 -15.82 4.95
CA GLY A 34 -2.56 -14.81 4.21
C GLY A 34 -3.37 -13.55 3.89
N TYR A 35 -2.68 -12.42 3.83
CA TYR A 35 -3.27 -11.12 3.52
C TYR A 35 -3.67 -11.05 2.03
N LYS A 36 -4.91 -10.65 1.71
CA LYS A 36 -5.42 -10.59 0.33
C LYS A 36 -6.19 -9.30 0.07
N LEU A 37 -5.56 -8.37 -0.66
CA LEU A 37 -6.21 -7.17 -1.15
C LEU A 37 -6.98 -7.46 -2.45
N ILE A 38 -8.31 -7.34 -2.40
CA ILE A 38 -9.20 -7.53 -3.55
C ILE A 38 -9.73 -6.17 -4.01
N ALA A 39 -9.61 -5.88 -5.30
CA ALA A 39 -10.14 -4.66 -5.90
C ALA A 39 -10.60 -4.93 -7.35
N ASN A 40 -11.68 -4.26 -7.76
CA ASN A 40 -12.12 -4.24 -9.15
C ASN A 40 -11.39 -3.10 -9.88
N LEU A 41 -10.40 -3.45 -10.69
CA LEU A 41 -9.55 -2.51 -11.41
C LEU A 41 -9.82 -2.56 -12.92
N HIS A 42 -9.82 -1.41 -13.57
CA HIS A 42 -9.93 -1.31 -15.02
C HIS A 42 -8.58 -1.57 -15.71
N THR A 43 -8.62 -2.34 -16.80
CA THR A 43 -7.46 -2.62 -17.66
C THR A 43 -6.91 -1.36 -18.30
N GLY A 44 -5.58 -1.30 -18.46
CA GLY A 44 -4.89 -0.16 -19.12
C GLY A 44 -4.69 1.06 -18.23
N ILE A 45 -5.08 0.98 -16.95
CA ILE A 45 -4.84 2.03 -15.95
C ILE A 45 -3.72 1.59 -15.01
N THR A 46 -2.79 2.51 -14.73
CA THR A 46 -1.78 2.33 -13.67
C THR A 46 -2.37 2.74 -12.33
N TYR A 47 -2.22 1.88 -11.33
CA TYR A 47 -2.63 2.14 -9.95
C TYR A 47 -1.41 2.15 -9.03
N ILE A 48 -1.53 2.80 -7.88
CA ILE A 48 -0.49 2.83 -6.85
C ILE A 48 -0.89 1.85 -5.75
N LEU A 49 0.00 0.90 -5.46
CA LEU A 49 -0.12 -0.01 -4.33
C LEU A 49 0.80 0.47 -3.20
N VAL A 50 0.22 0.86 -2.07
CA VAL A 50 0.98 1.19 -0.86
C VAL A 50 0.88 0.02 0.11
N VAL A 51 2.02 -0.55 0.47
CA VAL A 51 2.14 -1.61 1.48
C VAL A 51 2.86 -1.05 2.69
N THR A 52 2.28 -1.20 3.88
CA THR A 52 2.79 -0.62 5.13
C THR A 52 2.47 -1.50 6.33
N THR A 53 3.02 -1.16 7.49
CA THR A 53 2.73 -1.79 8.77
C THR A 53 1.66 -0.99 9.52
N ARG A 54 1.01 -1.61 10.50
CA ARG A 54 0.02 -0.91 11.34
C ARG A 54 0.66 0.19 12.17
N TYR A 55 1.85 -0.07 12.72
CA TYR A 55 2.55 0.85 13.58
C TYR A 55 3.75 1.47 12.86
N PRO A 56 4.09 2.72 13.18
CA PRO A 56 5.27 3.37 12.62
C PRO A 56 6.54 2.66 13.07
N ASN A 57 7.59 2.75 12.25
CA ASN A 57 8.93 2.20 12.51
C ASN A 57 9.00 0.66 12.65
N GLU A 58 7.94 -0.05 12.26
CA GLU A 58 8.01 -1.50 12.12
C GLU A 58 8.64 -1.87 10.78
N THR A 59 9.54 -2.84 10.81
CA THR A 59 10.16 -3.41 9.61
C THR A 59 9.89 -4.91 9.56
N GLY A 60 9.90 -5.45 8.35
CA GLY A 60 9.67 -6.87 8.14
C GLY A 60 9.76 -7.24 6.67
N ASN A 61 10.11 -8.49 6.41
CA ASN A 61 10.12 -9.01 5.06
C ASN A 61 8.68 -9.27 4.60
N PHE A 62 8.37 -8.89 3.37
CA PHE A 62 7.09 -9.16 2.73
C PHE A 62 7.31 -9.56 1.28
N SER A 63 6.30 -10.18 0.69
CA SER A 63 6.25 -10.48 -0.74
C SER A 63 4.90 -10.10 -1.29
N ILE A 64 4.87 -9.63 -2.54
CA ILE A 64 3.64 -9.27 -3.23
C ILE A 64 3.43 -10.30 -4.34
N LYS A 65 2.24 -10.89 -4.37
CA LYS A 65 1.75 -11.72 -5.49
C LYS A 65 0.47 -11.08 -6.00
N ALA A 66 0.45 -10.75 -7.29
CA ALA A 66 -0.74 -10.20 -7.95
C ALA A 66 -1.32 -11.23 -8.91
N ALA A 67 -2.63 -11.37 -8.91
CA ALA A 67 -3.37 -12.24 -9.81
C ALA A 67 -4.69 -11.55 -10.22
N GLY A 68 -5.10 -11.75 -11.46
CA GLY A 68 -6.33 -11.17 -12.00
C GLY A 68 -6.67 -11.76 -13.36
N ARG A 69 -7.83 -11.38 -13.89
CA ARG A 69 -8.32 -11.85 -15.19
C ARG A 69 -7.45 -11.38 -16.37
N ASN A 70 -6.87 -10.20 -16.24
CA ASN A 70 -5.99 -9.60 -17.25
C ASN A 70 -4.54 -9.60 -16.76
N ASN A 71 -3.58 -9.41 -17.67
CA ASN A 71 -2.17 -9.33 -17.31
C ASN A 71 -1.91 -8.17 -16.33
N ILE A 72 -1.13 -8.44 -15.30
CA ILE A 72 -0.75 -7.46 -14.28
C ILE A 72 0.77 -7.31 -14.33
N THR A 73 1.22 -6.07 -14.47
CA THR A 73 2.64 -5.72 -14.34
C THR A 73 2.85 -4.96 -13.05
N LEU A 74 3.77 -5.42 -12.22
CA LEU A 74 4.20 -4.73 -11.01
C LEU A 74 5.51 -4.00 -11.31
N ASN A 75 5.47 -2.67 -11.24
CA ASN A 75 6.65 -1.82 -11.37
C ASN A 75 7.00 -1.28 -9.98
N PRO A 76 8.01 -1.83 -9.29
CA PRO A 76 8.38 -1.34 -7.97
C PRO A 76 9.01 0.04 -8.07
N TYR A 77 8.35 1.05 -7.50
CA TYR A 77 8.94 2.36 -7.28
C TYR A 77 9.51 2.43 -5.86
N ILE A 78 10.83 2.41 -5.74
CA ILE A 78 11.52 2.67 -4.48
C ILE A 78 11.71 4.19 -4.35
N GLY A 79 10.61 4.89 -4.09
CA GLY A 79 10.61 6.34 -3.86
C GLY A 79 10.80 6.66 -2.38
N ILE A 80 12.02 6.51 -1.86
CA ILE A 80 12.32 6.92 -0.47
C ILE A 80 12.54 8.44 -0.46
N LYS A 81 11.47 9.23 -0.40
CA LYS A 81 11.60 10.65 -0.03
C LYS A 81 11.19 10.80 1.43
N TRP A 82 12.16 10.66 2.32
CA TRP A 82 12.04 11.12 3.70
C TRP A 82 11.88 12.65 3.67
N ILE A 83 10.65 13.14 3.79
CA ILE A 83 10.44 14.47 4.36
C ILE A 83 10.02 14.19 5.80
N VAL A 84 11.00 14.03 6.68
CA VAL A 84 10.74 14.21 8.11
C VAL A 84 10.65 15.72 8.28
N PRO A 85 9.48 16.33 8.57
CA PRO A 85 9.47 17.71 9.01
C PRO A 85 10.29 17.75 10.30
N VAL A 86 11.40 18.48 10.27
CA VAL A 86 12.15 18.83 11.47
C VAL A 86 11.17 19.59 12.37
N GLN A 87 10.77 18.99 13.48
CA GLN A 87 10.09 19.74 14.53
C GLN A 87 11.12 20.72 15.10
N PRO A 88 10.81 22.03 15.18
CA PRO A 88 11.69 22.95 15.87
C PRO A 88 11.81 22.51 17.33
N ASP A 89 13.04 22.27 17.72
CA ASP A 89 13.52 22.15 19.08
C ASP A 89 12.99 23.35 19.87
N GLY A 90 12.08 23.04 20.81
CA GLY A 90 11.51 24.00 21.75
C GLY A 90 12.49 24.44 22.82
#